data_AF-A0AAV9LIT1-F1
#
_entry.id   AF-A0AAV9LIT1-F1
#
_cell.length_a   1.000
_cell.length_b   1.000
_cell.length_c   1.000
_cell.angle_alpha   90.00
_cell.angle_beta   90.00
_cell.angle_gamma   90.00
#
_symmetry.space_group_name_H-M   'P 1'
#
loop_
_entity.id
_entity.type
_entity.pdbx_description
1 polymer ?
#
loop_
_entity_poly.entity_id
_entity_poly.type
_entity_poly.pdbx_seq_one_letter_code
_entity_poly.pdbx_strand_id
1 'polypeptide(L)'
;MDYLTFIHGAFHWICCRSFVVSLNISNEAQTEKPFSEQMYECDLMMNECSVSVLEGMFCVSSSWRMIGREEDTFMLWAMKEYGVK
;
A
#
# COMPACT_ATOMS: atom_id res chain seq x y z
N MET A 1 -3.88 -9.56 8.25
CA MET A 1 -3.35 -8.52 9.15
C MET A 1 -1.86 -8.58 8.91
N ASP A 2 -1.25 -7.62 8.22
CA ASP A 2 -1.15 -6.21 8.62
C ASP A 2 -1.48 -5.23 7.49
N TYR A 3 -2.50 -4.40 7.71
CA TYR A 3 -2.88 -3.34 6.77
C TYR A 3 -2.43 -1.96 7.23
N LEU A 4 -1.80 -1.82 8.40
CA LEU A 4 -1.52 -0.54 9.04
C LEU A 4 -0.01 -0.34 9.21
N THR A 5 0.50 0.84 8.88
CA THR A 5 1.88 1.24 9.19
C THR A 5 1.96 2.68 9.67
N PHE A 6 3.01 3.02 10.41
CA PHE A 6 3.23 4.36 10.94
C PHE A 6 4.44 4.99 10.26
N ILE A 7 4.24 6.14 9.61
CA ILE A 7 5.32 6.90 9.01
C ILE A 7 5.00 8.40 9.01
N HIS A 8 6.03 9.23 9.25
CA HIS A 8 5.94 10.70 9.23
C HIS A 8 4.84 11.28 10.14
N GLY A 9 4.59 10.66 11.30
CA GLY A 9 3.57 11.12 12.25
C GLY A 9 2.13 10.78 11.84
N ALA A 10 1.93 9.87 10.88
CA ALA A 10 0.63 9.41 10.47
C ALA A 10 0.56 7.89 10.40
N PHE A 11 -0.62 7.35 10.68
CA PHE A 11 -0.97 5.96 10.42
C PHE A 11 -1.52 5.82 9.01
N HIS A 12 -1.10 4.79 8.29
CA HIS A 12 -1.46 4.57 6.89
C HIS A 12 -1.96 3.15 6.70
N TRP A 13 -3.09 2.99 6.02
CA TRP A 13 -3.60 1.67 5.69
C TRP A 13 -4.31 1.60 4.34
N ILE A 14 -4.38 0.39 3.79
CA ILE A 14 -5.14 0.13 2.57
C ILE A 14 -6.61 -0.05 2.94
N CYS A 15 -7.49 0.70 2.29
CA CYS A 15 -8.93 0.56 2.41
C CYS A 15 -9.49 0.03 1.09
N CYS A 16 -10.33 -1.01 1.18
CA CYS A 16 -11.03 -1.62 0.05
C CYS A 16 -10.16 -1.90 -1.18
N ARG A 17 -8.85 -2.14 -0.99
CA ARG A 17 -7.81 -2.35 -2.02
C ARG A 17 -7.77 -1.30 -3.14
N SER A 18 -8.32 -0.12 -2.90
CA SER A 18 -8.52 0.91 -3.94
C SER A 18 -7.93 2.26 -3.56
N PHE A 19 -7.69 2.50 -2.27
CA PHE A 19 -7.07 3.74 -1.80
C PHE A 19 -6.31 3.50 -0.50
N VAL A 20 -5.35 4.39 -0.25
CA VAL A 20 -4.63 4.49 1.02
C VAL A 20 -5.33 5.55 1.86
N VAL A 21 -5.65 5.20 3.11
CA VAL A 21 -6.12 6.16 4.12
C VAL A 21 -4.94 6.51 5.01
N SER A 22 -4.76 7.80 5.27
CA SER A 22 -3.79 8.31 6.24
C SER A 22 -4.52 9.03 7.36
N LEU A 23 -4.09 8.80 8.61
CA LEU A 23 -4.55 9.51 9.79
C LEU A 23 -3.36 10.17 10.48
N ASN A 24 -3.29 11.49 10.43
CA ASN A 24 -2.23 12.25 11.09
C ASN A 24 -2.58 12.48 12.57
N ILE A 25 -1.69 12.09 13.48
CA ILE A 25 -1.96 12.14 14.92
C ILE A 25 -1.88 13.56 15.51
N SER A 26 -1.15 14.46 14.84
CA SER A 26 -0.88 15.81 15.35
C SER A 26 -2.07 16.75 15.13
N ASN A 27 -2.87 16.51 14.09
CA ASN A 27 -4.02 17.33 13.75
C ASN A 27 -5.31 16.53 13.56
N GLU A 28 -5.27 15.21 13.81
CA GLU A 28 -6.40 14.28 13.67
C GLU A 28 -7.05 14.31 12.27
N ALA A 29 -6.31 14.77 11.26
CA ALA A 29 -6.82 14.86 9.90
C ALA A 29 -6.70 13.50 9.19
N GLN A 30 -7.81 13.08 8.57
CA GLN A 30 -7.85 11.94 7.67
C GLN A 30 -7.66 12.43 6.22
N THR A 31 -6.80 11.74 5.48
CA THR A 31 -6.67 11.93 4.03
C THR A 31 -6.80 10.61 3.32
N GLU A 32 -7.34 10.67 2.11
CA GLU A 32 -7.52 9.50 1.25
C GLU A 32 -6.78 9.74 -0.05
N LYS A 33 -6.01 8.74 -0.47
CA LYS A 33 -5.27 8.81 -1.71
C LYS A 33 -5.58 7.59 -2.57
N PRO A 34 -6.13 7.77 -3.78
CA PRO A 34 -6.42 6.65 -4.67
C PRO A 34 -5.13 5.96 -5.10
N PHE A 35 -5.26 4.68 -5.42
CA PHE A 35 -4.20 3.93 -6.08
C PHE A 35 -3.90 4.52 -7.47
N SER A 36 -2.70 4.28 -7.98
CA SER A 36 -2.40 4.60 -9.37
C SER A 36 -3.10 3.61 -10.31
N GLU A 37 -3.26 3.98 -11.58
CA GLU A 37 -3.85 3.11 -12.62
C GLU A 37 -3.18 1.72 -12.64
N GLN A 38 -1.85 1.67 -12.53
CA GLN A 38 -1.08 0.43 -12.54
C GLN A 38 -1.32 -0.44 -11.29
N MET A 39 -1.61 0.19 -10.14
CA MET A 39 -1.97 -0.52 -8.91
C MET A 39 -3.38 -1.11 -9.00
N TYR A 40 -4.32 -0.42 -9.66
CA TYR A 40 -5.66 -0.95 -9.92
C TYR A 40 -5.63 -2.16 -10.89
N GLU A 41 -4.81 -2.11 -11.94
CA GLU A 41 -4.61 -3.26 -12.83
C GLU A 41 -4.05 -4.46 -12.07
N CYS A 42 -3.16 -4.22 -11.10
CA CYS A 42 -2.68 -5.28 -10.21
C CYS A 42 -3.80 -5.80 -9.31
N ASP A 43 -4.64 -4.94 -8.71
CA ASP A 43 -5.73 -5.31 -7.77
C ASP A 43 -6.63 -6.44 -8.32
N LEU A 44 -6.97 -6.38 -9.61
CA LEU A 44 -7.78 -7.40 -10.29
C LEU A 44 -7.18 -8.81 -10.27
N MET A 45 -5.88 -8.93 -10.03
CA MET A 45 -5.15 -10.20 -10.01
C MET A 45 -4.66 -10.60 -8.60
N MET A 46 -5.00 -9.85 -7.54
CA MET A 46 -4.34 -9.99 -6.23
C MET A 46 -5.07 -10.89 -5.25
N ASN A 47 -4.35 -11.85 -4.67
CA ASN A 47 -4.86 -12.62 -3.54
C ASN A 47 -4.62 -11.88 -2.22
N GLU A 48 -3.43 -11.31 -2.04
CA GLU A 48 -3.02 -10.65 -0.79
C GLU A 48 -2.24 -9.34 -1.05
N CYS A 49 -2.57 -8.30 -0.28
CA CYS A 49 -1.87 -7.01 -0.26
C CYS A 49 -1.46 -6.66 1.18
N SER A 50 -0.31 -6.02 1.32
CA SER A 50 0.23 -5.56 2.60
C SER A 50 0.90 -4.19 2.45
N VAL A 51 1.06 -3.50 3.56
CA VAL A 51 1.79 -2.22 3.62
C VAL A 51 3.06 -2.38 4.42
N SER A 52 4.13 -1.68 4.04
CA SER A 52 5.39 -1.67 4.75
C SER A 52 6.08 -0.31 4.66
N VAL A 53 7.15 -0.13 5.43
CA VAL A 53 8.01 1.06 5.35
C VAL A 53 9.41 0.60 4.98
N LEU A 54 9.92 1.11 3.86
CA LEU A 54 11.27 0.84 3.39
C LEU A 54 12.02 2.16 3.29
N GLU A 55 13.09 2.32 4.06
CA GLU A 55 13.93 3.53 4.05
C GLU A 55 13.16 4.86 4.19
N GLY A 56 12.06 4.86 4.96
CA GLY A 56 11.23 6.06 5.12
C GLY A 56 10.23 6.30 3.98
N MET A 57 10.03 5.33 3.11
CA MET A 57 8.99 5.33 2.07
C MET A 57 7.83 4.42 2.48
N PHE A 58 6.60 4.89 2.32
CA PHE A 58 5.42 4.04 2.42
C PHE A 58 5.34 3.13 1.18
N CYS A 59 5.30 1.83 1.42
CA CYS A 59 5.28 0.82 0.37
C CYS A 59 4.00 -0.02 0.44
N VAL A 60 3.46 -0.34 -0.74
CA VAL A 60 2.42 -1.35 -0.91
C VAL A 60 3.05 -2.54 -1.58
N SER A 61 3.02 -3.69 -0.92
CA SER A 61 3.48 -4.95 -1.49
C SER A 61 2.32 -5.88 -1.71
N SER A 62 2.48 -6.75 -2.68
CA SER A 62 1.41 -7.63 -3.03
C SER A 62 1.91 -8.89 -3.72
N SER A 63 1.18 -9.98 -3.50
CA SER A 63 1.50 -11.29 -4.07
C SER A 63 0.27 -11.90 -4.69
N TRP A 64 0.47 -12.52 -5.85
CA TRP A 64 -0.57 -13.32 -6.46
C TRP A 64 -0.02 -14.64 -6.98
N ARG A 65 -0.91 -15.65 -6.95
CA ARG A 65 -0.63 -17.01 -7.40
C ARG A 65 -1.57 -17.33 -8.54
N MET A 66 -1.02 -17.61 -9.72
CA MET A 66 -1.83 -18.20 -10.79
C MET A 66 -2.17 -19.64 -10.44
N ILE A 67 -3.46 -19.97 -10.45
CA ILE A 67 -3.91 -21.36 -10.33
C ILE A 67 -3.29 -22.16 -11.48
N GLY A 68 -2.38 -23.08 -11.17
CA GLY A 68 -1.69 -23.93 -12.15
C GLY A 68 -0.27 -23.52 -12.54
N ARG A 69 0.34 -22.50 -11.92
CA ARG A 69 1.79 -22.23 -11.97
C ARG A 69 2.38 -22.17 -10.56
N GLU A 70 3.61 -22.66 -10.40
CA GLU A 70 4.36 -22.62 -9.13
C GLU A 70 5.07 -21.29 -8.86
N GLU A 71 4.99 -20.32 -9.78
CA GLU A 71 5.70 -19.05 -9.68
C GLU A 71 4.87 -18.00 -8.93
N ASP A 72 5.28 -17.71 -7.70
CA ASP A 72 4.77 -16.58 -6.92
C ASP A 72 5.33 -15.28 -7.50
N THR A 73 4.46 -14.39 -7.98
CA THR A 73 4.87 -13.05 -8.42
C THR A 73 4.67 -12.06 -7.28
N PHE A 74 5.75 -11.37 -6.90
CA PHE A 74 5.75 -10.33 -5.88
C PHE A 74 5.94 -8.94 -6.52
N MET A 75 5.04 -8.02 -6.20
CA MET A 75 5.09 -6.63 -6.65
C MET A 75 5.28 -5.70 -5.46
N LEU A 76 6.10 -4.66 -5.65
CA LEU A 76 6.38 -3.63 -4.64
C LEU A 76 6.20 -2.25 -5.24
N TRP A 77 5.39 -1.43 -4.58
CA TRP A 77 5.07 -0.06 -4.96
C TRP A 77 5.58 0.88 -3.89
N ALA A 78 6.52 1.77 -4.22
CA ALA A 78 6.97 2.81 -3.31
C ALA A 78 6.25 4.13 -3.62
N MET A 79 5.44 4.63 -2.68
CA MET A 79 4.65 5.84 -2.88
C MET A 79 5.52 7.08 -2.66
N LYS A 80 6.02 7.65 -3.76
CA LYS A 80 6.93 8.81 -3.78
C LYS A 80 6.39 10.07 -3.08
N GLU A 81 5.06 10.23 -3.03
CA GLU A 81 4.41 11.40 -2.44
C GLU A 81 4.50 11.49 -0.91
N TYR A 82 4.98 10.45 -0.23
CA TYR A 82 5.28 10.54 1.20
C TYR A 82 6.60 11.25 1.54
N GLY A 83 7.24 11.87 0.53
CA GLY A 83 8.22 12.93 0.74
C GLY A 83 9.48 12.48 1.46
N VAL A 84 10.35 11.73 0.77
CA VAL A 84 11.78 11.87 1.04
C VAL A 84 12.23 13.14 0.32
N LYS A 85 12.59 14.17 1.09
CA LYS A 85 13.46 15.24 0.60
C LYS A 85 14.89 14.78 0.69
#